data_AF-A0A1E3R7Y5-F1
#
_entry.id   AF-A0A1E3R7Y5-F1
#
_cell.length_a   1.000
_cell.length_b   1.000
_cell.length_c   1.000
_cell.angle_alpha   90.00
_cell.angle_beta   90.00
_cell.angle_gamma   90.00
#
_symmetry.space_group_name_H-M   'P 1'
#
loop_
_entity.id
_entity.type
_entity.pdbx_description
1 polymer ?
#
loop_
_entity_poly.entity_id
_entity_poly.type
_entity_poly.pdbx_seq_one_letter_code
_entity_poly.pdbx_strand_id
1 'polypeptide(L)'
;MAKHTRSGHAKDKTSLFRAAALTSGVLVAAGGGAVAGPSTAAAETSAPSSTQTVSDSLFGFGAFVPSILGLTPQGGTPYSPDLYENPDSRVMFGWTRYLPPSPVAPSGNANTPLFDWTAVIPKPPAANNPLFGWTMSVPGADGLSGGNGSASGTPFAGSLAGGNAVFQNVAVAMSSPFQTGFKTLFHNGTEPGENGGLLIGNGADGGPGQNGGRGGLLFGSGGNGGAGVAGVNNGRGGNGGSAGLWGNGGAGGAGASITTADGDVIAGDGGNGGNSGLFHGNAGAGGAGGDAASVSGNAQGGRGGHGGNNTWLGSAGLGGEGGSATSDSGTATGGAGGDGGNAGWLFGWAGGGGAGGAATSNTNTATGGDGGSGGNIGIEGAGGTGGDGGAAQTNEGTATGGDGGDGGSSFFNGTAGDGGTGGDAQAGTGTATGGDGGDAGSGGIDGQGGDGGDGGNAEVDEGEANGGNGGRGGSSGLMQDGGDGGDGGNGTAGTGTGNGGDGGTGGSTSWANGYQGGRGGDGGDGTATTGVGNGGDGGNGGRDGLGAADGPGGSGGTGSGSDGGNDGSDGADG
;
A
#
# COMPACT_ATOMS: atom_id res chain seq x y z
N MET A 1 -42.09 31.84 -23.70
CA MET A 1 -42.29 33.21 -23.16
C MET A 1 -42.59 33.11 -21.67
N ALA A 2 -41.60 33.34 -20.81
CA ALA A 2 -41.78 33.78 -19.43
C ALA A 2 -40.46 34.41 -19.00
N LYS A 3 -40.50 35.71 -18.68
CA LYS A 3 -39.38 36.53 -18.23
C LYS A 3 -39.17 36.31 -16.73
N HIS A 4 -37.93 36.20 -16.27
CA HIS A 4 -37.53 36.78 -14.99
C HIS A 4 -36.05 37.25 -15.01
N THR A 5 -35.93 38.57 -15.18
CA THR A 5 -35.00 39.52 -14.52
C THR A 5 -33.62 39.07 -14.04
N ARG A 6 -32.58 39.59 -14.72
CA ARG A 6 -31.26 39.93 -14.14
C ARG A 6 -31.38 41.09 -13.15
N SER A 7 -30.68 40.98 -12.02
CA SER A 7 -30.19 42.13 -11.23
C SER A 7 -28.67 41.99 -11.11
N GLY A 8 -27.94 43.08 -11.31
CA GLY A 8 -26.50 43.12 -11.30
C GLY A 8 -25.93 44.02 -10.22
N HIS A 9 -24.71 43.67 -9.82
CA HIS A 9 -23.56 44.52 -9.43
C HIS A 9 -23.67 45.40 -8.15
N ALA A 10 -22.79 45.18 -7.17
CA ALA A 10 -21.43 45.77 -7.12
C ALA A 10 -20.75 45.68 -5.72
N LYS A 11 -19.46 45.26 -5.73
CA LYS A 11 -18.30 45.65 -4.87
C LYS A 11 -18.36 45.29 -3.35
N ASP A 12 -17.29 44.92 -2.65
CA ASP A 12 -15.84 45.09 -2.85
C ASP A 12 -15.01 44.05 -2.06
N LYS A 13 -13.72 44.02 -2.38
CA LYS A 13 -12.64 43.10 -2.00
C LYS A 13 -12.29 43.04 -0.50
N THR A 14 -11.86 41.86 -0.03
CA THR A 14 -10.59 41.69 0.72
C THR A 14 -10.15 40.23 0.78
N SER A 15 -9.10 39.91 0.03
CA SER A 15 -8.31 38.67 0.10
C SER A 15 -7.28 38.78 1.22
N LEU A 16 -7.27 37.83 2.17
CA LEU A 16 -6.22 37.74 3.17
C LEU A 16 -5.17 36.70 2.73
N PHE A 17 -4.12 37.17 2.06
CA PHE A 17 -2.85 36.45 1.90
C PHE A 17 -2.11 36.47 3.26
N ARG A 18 -1.78 35.30 3.81
CA ARG A 18 -0.79 35.19 4.89
C ARG A 18 0.58 34.89 4.28
N ALA A 19 1.37 35.95 4.08
CA ALA A 19 2.81 35.88 3.89
C ALA A 19 3.48 35.92 5.27
N ALA A 20 4.25 34.89 5.62
CA ALA A 20 5.13 34.92 6.78
C ALA A 20 6.47 35.54 6.36
N ALA A 21 6.77 36.71 6.94
CA ALA A 21 8.00 37.46 6.74
C ALA A 21 9.18 36.79 7.46
N LEU A 22 10.28 36.57 6.73
CA LEU A 22 11.60 36.30 7.29
C LEU A 22 12.27 37.64 7.61
N THR A 23 12.37 37.95 8.89
CA THR A 23 13.02 39.13 9.43
C THR A 23 14.54 38.97 9.31
N SER A 24 15.17 39.87 8.56
CA SER A 24 16.63 40.02 8.50
C SER A 24 17.16 40.62 9.81
N GLY A 25 18.20 40.00 10.37
CA GLY A 25 19.03 40.55 11.43
C GLY A 25 20.46 40.75 10.91
N VAL A 26 20.89 42.02 10.83
CA VAL A 26 22.26 42.46 10.58
C VAL A 26 22.97 42.63 11.93
N LEU A 27 24.18 42.08 12.09
CA LEU A 27 25.25 42.74 12.89
C LEU A 27 26.66 42.20 12.59
N VAL A 28 27.49 43.08 12.00
CA VAL A 28 28.95 43.35 12.22
C VAL A 28 29.95 42.19 11.98
N ALA A 29 30.74 42.17 10.89
CA ALA A 29 31.86 43.05 10.45
C ALA A 29 33.25 42.66 11.01
N ALA A 30 34.11 42.20 10.10
CA ALA A 30 35.56 42.41 9.97
C ALA A 30 35.95 41.75 8.63
N GLY A 31 36.67 42.31 7.66
CA GLY A 31 37.48 43.52 7.55
C GLY A 31 38.71 43.17 6.68
N GLY A 32 38.86 43.85 5.52
CA GLY A 32 40.00 43.79 4.58
C GLY A 32 39.71 42.95 3.32
N GLY A 33 39.55 43.48 2.11
CA GLY A 33 40.40 44.42 1.36
C GLY A 33 41.56 43.62 0.73
N ALA A 34 41.87 43.58 -0.56
CA ALA A 34 41.70 44.48 -1.71
C ALA A 34 42.14 43.68 -2.98
N VAL A 35 41.42 43.73 -4.12
CA VAL A 35 41.77 44.44 -5.37
C VAL A 35 42.31 43.57 -6.54
N ALA A 36 41.66 43.79 -7.71
CA ALA A 36 42.10 43.70 -9.11
C ALA A 36 42.35 42.34 -9.81
N GLY A 37 41.45 42.01 -10.76
CA GLY A 37 41.66 42.28 -12.20
C GLY A 37 42.41 41.23 -13.04
N PRO A 38 42.02 40.98 -14.32
CA PRO A 38 42.36 39.74 -15.05
C PRO A 38 43.41 39.92 -16.17
N SER A 39 43.80 38.78 -16.77
CA SER A 39 44.08 38.53 -18.20
C SER A 39 45.51 38.13 -18.67
N THR A 40 45.50 37.08 -19.52
CA THR A 40 46.32 36.76 -20.73
C THR A 40 47.74 36.17 -20.66
N ALA A 41 47.81 34.86 -20.93
CA ALA A 41 48.54 34.12 -21.99
C ALA A 41 49.90 34.59 -22.55
N ALA A 42 50.91 33.69 -22.59
CA ALA A 42 51.44 33.02 -23.81
C ALA A 42 52.92 32.50 -23.70
N ALA A 43 53.12 31.26 -24.21
CA ALA A 43 54.28 30.65 -24.90
C ALA A 43 55.68 30.61 -24.20
N GLU A 44 56.19 29.44 -23.77
CA GLU A 44 56.85 28.30 -24.47
C GLU A 44 58.40 28.37 -24.49
N THR A 45 59.08 27.35 -23.93
CA THR A 45 60.01 26.43 -24.63
C THR A 45 60.79 25.50 -23.68
N SER A 46 60.75 24.19 -24.01
CA SER A 46 61.80 23.15 -23.83
C SER A 46 61.91 22.33 -22.51
N ALA A 47 61.38 21.09 -22.57
CA ALA A 47 61.69 19.91 -21.74
C ALA A 47 62.79 19.04 -22.43
N PRO A 48 63.35 17.92 -21.88
CA PRO A 48 62.72 16.83 -21.09
C PRO A 48 63.49 16.50 -19.78
N SER A 49 62.97 15.75 -18.80
CA SER A 49 62.60 14.32 -18.85
C SER A 49 61.83 13.86 -17.59
N SER A 50 61.11 12.74 -17.76
CA SER A 50 60.40 11.87 -16.79
C SER A 50 58.95 12.21 -16.41
N THR A 51 58.03 11.79 -17.30
CA THR A 51 56.71 11.15 -17.13
C THR A 51 56.42 10.58 -15.73
N GLN A 52 55.24 10.65 -15.11
CA GLN A 52 53.85 10.86 -15.55
C GLN A 52 53.06 11.67 -14.49
N THR A 53 52.16 12.54 -14.93
CA THR A 53 51.16 13.20 -14.06
C THR A 53 49.76 12.81 -14.51
N VAL A 54 48.93 12.58 -13.50
CA VAL A 54 47.54 12.15 -13.48
C VAL A 54 46.59 13.31 -13.79
N SER A 55 45.62 13.11 -14.70
CA SER A 55 44.24 13.68 -14.73
C SER A 55 43.68 13.55 -16.17
N ASP A 56 42.71 12.69 -16.47
CA ASP A 56 41.24 12.91 -16.58
C ASP A 56 40.90 12.43 -18.00
N SER A 57 39.81 11.76 -18.37
CA SER A 57 38.62 11.21 -17.74
C SER A 57 38.00 10.26 -18.81
N LEU A 58 36.84 9.65 -18.54
CA LEU A 58 35.90 9.03 -19.51
C LEU A 58 35.93 7.49 -19.71
N PHE A 59 34.86 6.85 -19.22
CA PHE A 59 34.28 5.53 -19.52
C PHE A 59 35.05 4.23 -19.20
N GLY A 60 34.55 3.49 -18.20
CA GLY A 60 34.76 2.04 -18.07
C GLY A 60 34.61 1.47 -16.65
N PHE A 61 33.40 1.42 -16.08
CA PHE A 61 33.15 0.56 -14.91
C PHE A 61 32.78 -0.85 -15.39
N GLY A 62 33.81 -1.67 -15.61
CA GLY A 62 33.72 -3.12 -15.67
C GLY A 62 34.30 -3.73 -14.39
N ALA A 63 33.51 -4.57 -13.74
CA ALA A 63 33.87 -5.62 -12.78
C ALA A 63 34.88 -5.28 -11.66
N PHE A 64 34.37 -5.08 -10.44
CA PHE A 64 35.13 -5.33 -9.22
C PHE A 64 34.34 -6.26 -8.28
N VAL A 65 34.89 -7.45 -8.07
CA VAL A 65 34.50 -8.41 -7.04
C VAL A 65 35.27 -8.07 -5.75
N PRO A 66 34.63 -8.08 -4.57
CA PRO A 66 35.35 -8.40 -3.35
C PRO A 66 34.75 -9.67 -2.72
N SER A 67 35.54 -10.74 -2.76
CA SER A 67 35.32 -11.96 -1.99
C SER A 67 35.66 -11.68 -0.52
N ILE A 68 34.68 -11.78 0.38
CA ILE A 68 34.81 -12.27 1.76
C ILE A 68 33.39 -12.72 2.14
N LEU A 69 33.16 -14.04 2.16
CA LEU A 69 32.25 -14.72 3.07
C LEU A 69 32.49 -16.22 2.91
N GLY A 70 33.12 -16.84 3.91
CA GLY A 70 33.26 -18.28 3.99
C GLY A 70 31.95 -18.89 4.47
N LEU A 71 31.28 -19.64 3.60
CA LEU A 71 30.22 -20.57 3.96
C LEU A 71 30.45 -21.90 3.24
N THR A 72 30.88 -22.90 4.01
CA THR A 72 30.80 -24.32 3.64
C THR A 72 29.35 -24.79 3.71
N PRO A 73 28.80 -25.48 2.69
CA PRO A 73 27.48 -26.10 2.77
C PRO A 73 27.57 -27.53 3.32
N GLN A 74 26.75 -27.85 4.32
CA GLN A 74 26.39 -29.24 4.68
C GLN A 74 25.02 -29.60 4.07
N GLY A 75 25.05 -30.57 3.15
CA GLY A 75 24.14 -31.72 3.04
C GLY A 75 22.62 -31.52 2.93
N GLY A 76 22.09 -31.73 1.72
CA GLY A 76 20.69 -32.11 1.45
C GLY A 76 20.57 -32.71 0.05
N THR A 77 19.98 -33.90 -0.05
CA THR A 77 20.04 -34.86 -1.18
C THR A 77 19.28 -34.47 -2.47
N PRO A 78 19.66 -35.00 -3.66
CA PRO A 78 19.04 -34.62 -4.93
C PRO A 78 17.83 -35.48 -5.31
N TYR A 79 16.74 -34.81 -5.73
CA TYR A 79 15.74 -35.36 -6.64
C TYR A 79 15.94 -34.69 -8.01
N SER A 80 16.21 -35.48 -9.04
CA SER A 80 16.28 -35.04 -10.43
C SER A 80 14.88 -35.01 -11.06
N PRO A 81 14.62 -34.10 -12.00
CA PRO A 81 13.70 -34.38 -13.09
C PRO A 81 14.45 -34.48 -14.43
N ASP A 82 14.10 -35.54 -15.17
CA ASP A 82 14.55 -35.80 -16.53
C ASP A 82 14.05 -34.74 -17.52
N LEU A 83 14.87 -34.57 -18.56
CA LEU A 83 14.63 -33.79 -19.77
C LEU A 83 13.36 -34.22 -20.51
N TYR A 84 12.64 -33.23 -21.06
CA TYR A 84 12.11 -33.35 -22.41
C TYR A 84 12.24 -32.00 -23.15
N GLU A 85 13.13 -31.99 -24.14
CA GLU A 85 13.23 -30.94 -25.16
C GLU A 85 12.10 -31.09 -26.19
N ASN A 86 11.53 -29.98 -26.67
CA ASN A 86 11.26 -29.81 -28.10
C ASN A 86 11.07 -28.31 -28.45
N PRO A 87 11.35 -27.88 -29.69
CA PRO A 87 12.39 -26.88 -29.94
C PRO A 87 11.96 -25.95 -31.09
N ASP A 88 11.26 -24.85 -30.86
CA ASP A 88 11.10 -23.86 -31.93
C ASP A 88 10.95 -22.46 -31.34
N SER A 89 12.11 -21.94 -30.93
CA SER A 89 12.31 -20.51 -30.75
C SER A 89 12.37 -19.82 -32.11
N ARG A 90 11.47 -18.87 -32.36
CA ARG A 90 11.86 -17.63 -33.05
C ARG A 90 11.56 -16.45 -32.14
N VAL A 91 12.66 -15.84 -31.73
CA VAL A 91 12.78 -14.69 -30.84
C VAL A 91 12.33 -13.42 -31.58
N MET A 92 11.47 -12.62 -30.95
CA MET A 92 11.48 -11.16 -31.06
C MET A 92 11.19 -10.58 -29.67
N PHE A 93 12.03 -9.64 -29.26
CA PHE A 93 12.12 -9.06 -27.93
C PHE A 93 10.86 -8.29 -27.54
N GLY A 94 10.27 -8.67 -26.40
CA GLY A 94 9.25 -7.91 -25.68
C GLY A 94 9.29 -8.36 -24.22
N TRP A 95 9.68 -7.47 -23.31
CA TRP A 95 9.58 -7.71 -21.88
C TRP A 95 8.15 -7.45 -21.44
N THR A 96 7.30 -8.47 -21.49
CA THR A 96 6.09 -8.57 -20.67
C THR A 96 5.70 -10.05 -20.60
N ARG A 97 5.81 -10.64 -19.41
CA ARG A 97 5.09 -11.86 -19.11
C ARG A 97 4.35 -11.65 -17.80
N TYR A 98 3.06 -11.38 -17.97
CA TYR A 98 2.00 -11.61 -17.00
C TYR A 98 2.25 -12.92 -16.25
N LEU A 99 2.27 -12.84 -14.92
CA LEU A 99 1.97 -13.98 -14.06
C LEU A 99 0.52 -13.81 -13.56
N PRO A 100 -0.36 -14.81 -13.72
CA PRO A 100 -1.68 -14.78 -13.11
C PRO A 100 -1.58 -14.94 -11.57
N PRO A 101 -2.59 -14.48 -10.81
CA PRO A 101 -2.59 -14.58 -9.36
C PRO A 101 -2.72 -16.05 -8.97
N SER A 102 -1.73 -16.56 -8.23
CA SER A 102 -1.87 -17.84 -7.52
C SER A 102 -2.20 -17.55 -6.06
N PRO A 103 -3.24 -18.20 -5.50
CA PRO A 103 -3.60 -18.03 -4.10
C PRO A 103 -2.60 -18.78 -3.21
N VAL A 104 -2.52 -18.35 -1.95
CA VAL A 104 -1.68 -18.89 -0.87
C VAL A 104 -0.26 -18.32 -0.83
N ALA A 105 -0.10 -17.18 -0.16
CA ALA A 105 1.20 -16.79 0.39
C ALA A 105 1.57 -17.75 1.52
N PRO A 106 2.70 -18.49 1.44
CA PRO A 106 3.20 -19.23 2.58
C PRO A 106 3.74 -18.22 3.61
N SER A 107 3.30 -18.39 4.85
CA SER A 107 3.95 -17.90 6.06
C SER A 107 5.48 -18.07 5.96
N GLY A 108 6.16 -16.97 5.64
CA GLY A 108 7.61 -16.91 5.43
C GLY A 108 8.17 -15.67 6.12
N ASN A 109 8.97 -15.90 7.14
CA ASN A 109 9.63 -14.90 7.95
C ASN A 109 10.63 -14.04 7.13
N ALA A 110 10.19 -12.92 6.55
CA ALA A 110 11.10 -11.93 5.96
C ALA A 110 11.88 -11.10 7.00
N ASN A 111 12.19 -11.66 8.17
CA ASN A 111 13.05 -11.06 9.20
C ASN A 111 14.51 -11.53 9.04
N THR A 112 15.11 -11.32 7.86
CA THR A 112 16.57 -11.31 7.79
C THR A 112 17.03 -9.86 7.87
N PRO A 113 17.59 -9.41 9.01
CA PRO A 113 18.10 -8.05 9.09
C PRO A 113 19.30 -7.92 8.15
N LEU A 114 19.32 -6.87 7.33
CA LEU A 114 20.51 -6.46 6.56
C LEU A 114 21.72 -6.20 7.48
N PHE A 115 21.49 -6.01 8.79
CA PHE A 115 22.52 -5.96 9.84
C PHE A 115 21.97 -6.50 11.17
N ASP A 116 22.55 -7.59 11.67
CA ASP A 116 22.32 -8.09 13.03
C ASP A 116 23.10 -7.26 14.06
N TRP A 117 22.45 -6.26 14.66
CA TRP A 117 23.03 -5.42 15.71
C TRP A 117 23.00 -6.06 17.10
N THR A 118 22.43 -7.26 17.27
CA THR A 118 22.55 -7.99 18.55
C THR A 118 24.00 -8.39 18.82
N ALA A 119 24.83 -8.47 17.77
CA ALA A 119 26.28 -8.67 17.84
C ALA A 119 27.08 -7.44 18.31
N VAL A 120 26.46 -6.26 18.41
CA VAL A 120 27.11 -5.01 18.86
C VAL A 120 26.65 -4.59 20.27
N ILE A 121 25.91 -5.46 20.95
CA ILE A 121 25.70 -5.35 22.40
C ILE A 121 26.89 -6.05 23.07
N PRO A 122 27.75 -5.36 23.84
CA PRO A 122 28.77 -6.04 24.62
C PRO A 122 28.07 -6.99 25.58
N LYS A 123 28.27 -8.30 25.40
CA LYS A 123 27.89 -9.29 26.40
C LYS A 123 28.55 -8.88 27.73
N PRO A 124 27.84 -8.83 28.86
CA PRO A 124 28.49 -8.58 30.15
C PRO A 124 29.61 -9.60 30.32
N PRO A 125 30.81 -9.17 30.76
CA PRO A 125 31.96 -10.06 30.79
C PRO A 125 31.65 -11.28 31.65
N ALA A 126 31.82 -12.46 31.06
CA ALA A 126 31.91 -13.69 31.84
C ALA A 126 33.08 -13.50 32.82
N ALA A 127 32.84 -13.76 34.10
CA ALA A 127 33.89 -13.78 35.09
C ALA A 127 35.00 -14.72 34.59
N ASN A 128 36.21 -14.16 34.37
CA ASN A 128 37.48 -14.84 34.05
C ASN A 128 37.98 -14.83 32.59
N ASN A 129 37.97 -13.68 31.88
CA ASN A 129 38.85 -13.52 30.70
C ASN A 129 39.41 -12.09 30.55
N PRO A 130 40.73 -11.85 30.73
CA PRO A 130 41.32 -10.52 30.58
C PRO A 130 41.81 -10.33 29.13
N LEU A 131 40.93 -9.90 28.22
CA LEU A 131 41.32 -9.60 26.83
C LEU A 131 41.06 -8.15 26.37
N PHE A 132 40.68 -7.26 27.28
CA PHE A 132 40.73 -5.81 27.04
C PHE A 132 41.48 -5.12 28.19
N GLY A 133 42.81 -5.19 28.14
CA GLY A 133 43.68 -4.48 29.06
C GLY A 133 43.85 -3.03 28.63
N TRP A 134 43.19 -2.10 29.31
CA TRP A 134 43.74 -0.76 29.45
C TRP A 134 44.82 -0.83 30.52
N THR A 135 46.07 -1.04 30.11
CA THR A 135 47.21 -0.91 31.02
C THR A 135 47.52 0.56 31.19
N MET A 136 47.29 1.09 32.39
CA MET A 136 47.80 2.39 32.79
C MET A 136 49.25 2.17 33.25
N SER A 137 50.22 2.68 32.49
CA SER A 137 51.61 2.73 32.93
C SER A 137 51.71 3.66 34.15
N VAL A 138 52.05 3.09 35.31
CA VAL A 138 52.40 3.87 36.50
C VAL A 138 53.93 4.01 36.49
N PRO A 139 54.51 5.23 36.46
CA PRO A 139 55.95 5.38 36.49
C PRO A 139 56.50 5.00 37.88
N GLY A 140 57.44 4.05 37.90
CA GLY A 140 58.39 3.84 38.99
C GLY A 140 57.98 2.79 40.04
N ALA A 141 58.49 1.57 39.88
CA ALA A 141 58.81 0.66 40.99
C ALA A 141 59.70 -0.49 40.48
N ASP A 142 60.95 -0.18 40.14
CA ASP A 142 61.98 -1.20 40.01
C ASP A 142 62.51 -1.60 41.40
N GLY A 143 62.38 -2.90 41.70
CA GLY A 143 63.20 -3.61 42.68
C GLY A 143 62.66 -3.68 44.12
N LEU A 144 62.22 -4.87 44.55
CA LEU A 144 62.90 -5.61 45.61
C LEU A 144 62.32 -7.03 45.77
N SER A 145 63.20 -8.03 45.73
CA SER A 145 62.92 -9.40 46.16
C SER A 145 63.07 -9.54 47.68
N GLY A 146 62.18 -10.33 48.30
CA GLY A 146 62.46 -11.11 49.51
C GLY A 146 62.17 -10.46 50.86
N GLY A 147 61.43 -11.19 51.73
CA GLY A 147 61.40 -10.92 53.17
C GLY A 147 60.07 -11.25 53.85
N ASN A 148 60.06 -12.32 54.65
CA ASN A 148 59.00 -12.71 55.58
C ASN A 148 58.96 -11.74 56.78
N GLY A 149 57.78 -11.25 57.21
CA GLY A 149 57.67 -10.43 58.42
C GLY A 149 56.25 -9.90 58.70
N SER A 150 55.63 -10.41 59.75
CA SER A 150 54.38 -9.91 60.34
C SER A 150 54.55 -8.50 60.91
N ALA A 151 53.67 -7.57 60.56
CA ALA A 151 52.94 -6.67 61.49
C ALA A 151 52.25 -5.50 60.75
N SER A 152 50.93 -5.42 60.97
CA SER A 152 50.11 -4.21 61.14
C SER A 152 50.40 -2.93 60.33
N GLY A 153 49.39 -2.55 59.54
CA GLY A 153 49.03 -1.15 59.29
C GLY A 153 49.34 -0.63 57.89
N THR A 154 48.44 -0.85 56.94
CA THR A 154 48.41 -0.05 55.71
C THR A 154 47.17 0.87 55.71
N PRO A 155 47.33 2.20 55.59
CA PRO A 155 46.27 3.06 55.07
C PRO A 155 46.18 2.99 53.53
N PHE A 156 47.05 2.23 52.88
CA PHE A 156 47.15 2.15 51.42
C PHE A 156 46.17 1.15 50.79
N ALA A 157 45.88 0.01 51.44
CA ALA A 157 44.90 -0.95 50.93
C ALA A 157 43.45 -0.40 50.97
N GLY A 158 43.12 0.42 51.97
CA GLY A 158 41.83 1.10 52.07
C GLY A 158 41.66 2.24 51.05
N SER A 159 42.75 2.92 50.67
CA SER A 159 42.76 3.98 49.65
C SER A 159 42.57 3.43 48.23
N LEU A 160 43.15 2.27 47.91
CA LEU A 160 42.99 1.63 46.60
C LEU A 160 41.63 0.92 46.45
N ALA A 161 41.12 0.29 47.52
CA ALA A 161 39.76 -0.24 47.56
C ALA A 161 38.69 0.87 47.53
N GLY A 162 38.95 2.01 48.19
CA GLY A 162 38.10 3.21 48.15
C GLY A 162 38.14 3.93 46.81
N GLY A 163 39.30 4.04 46.16
CA GLY A 163 39.44 4.57 44.80
C GLY A 163 38.75 3.69 43.75
N ASN A 164 38.88 2.36 43.86
CA ASN A 164 38.14 1.43 43.01
C ASN A 164 36.63 1.52 43.27
N ALA A 165 36.17 1.67 44.51
CA ALA A 165 34.76 1.89 44.80
C ALA A 165 34.24 3.24 44.28
N VAL A 166 35.02 4.32 44.34
CA VAL A 166 34.63 5.65 43.82
C VAL A 166 34.62 5.66 42.29
N PHE A 167 35.58 5.00 41.62
CA PHE A 167 35.58 4.85 40.16
C PHE A 167 34.51 3.87 39.66
N GLN A 168 34.24 2.78 40.37
CA GLN A 168 33.13 1.87 40.06
C GLN A 168 31.78 2.55 40.33
N ASN A 169 31.65 3.35 41.39
CA ASN A 169 30.43 4.11 41.66
C ASN A 169 30.23 5.27 40.69
N VAL A 170 31.29 5.95 40.22
CA VAL A 170 31.18 6.96 39.15
C VAL A 170 30.96 6.32 37.79
N ALA A 171 31.58 5.18 37.48
CA ALA A 171 31.31 4.41 36.27
C ALA A 171 29.91 3.82 36.27
N VAL A 172 29.38 3.35 37.42
CA VAL A 172 28.00 2.85 37.58
C VAL A 172 26.97 3.99 37.61
N ALA A 173 27.32 5.14 38.20
CA ALA A 173 26.47 6.34 38.23
C ALA A 173 26.50 7.16 36.94
N MET A 174 27.55 7.03 36.11
CA MET A 174 27.57 7.51 34.73
C MET A 174 27.06 6.45 33.76
N SER A 175 27.17 5.16 34.07
CA SER A 175 26.60 4.10 33.25
C SER A 175 25.09 4.02 33.39
N SER A 176 24.48 4.34 34.52
CA SER A 176 23.01 4.24 34.61
C SER A 176 22.29 5.28 33.75
N PRO A 177 22.65 6.59 33.75
CA PRO A 177 22.01 7.57 32.88
C PRO A 177 22.45 7.42 31.42
N PHE A 178 23.70 7.00 31.17
CA PHE A 178 24.18 6.72 29.82
C PHE A 178 23.56 5.44 29.25
N GLN A 179 23.41 4.36 30.02
CA GLN A 179 22.74 3.13 29.56
C GLN A 179 21.24 3.34 29.43
N THR A 180 20.61 4.12 30.31
CA THR A 180 19.21 4.52 30.13
C THR A 180 19.07 5.39 28.88
N GLY A 181 19.93 6.40 28.68
CA GLY A 181 19.90 7.25 27.50
C GLY A 181 20.21 6.49 26.21
N PHE A 182 21.22 5.61 26.23
CA PHE A 182 21.58 4.74 25.11
C PHE A 182 20.44 3.76 24.82
N LYS A 183 19.84 3.14 25.84
CA LYS A 183 18.66 2.28 25.65
C LYS A 183 17.53 3.10 25.05
N THR A 184 17.22 4.31 25.53
CA THR A 184 16.16 5.17 24.95
C THR A 184 16.41 5.57 23.50
N LEU A 185 17.67 5.76 23.11
CA LEU A 185 18.04 6.16 21.75
C LEU A 185 18.15 4.97 20.79
N PHE A 186 18.60 3.82 21.31
CA PHE A 186 19.00 2.62 20.58
C PHE A 186 18.44 1.37 21.28
N HIS A 187 17.23 0.95 20.91
CA HIS A 187 16.67 -0.33 21.35
C HIS A 187 15.57 -0.79 20.40
N ASN A 188 15.30 -2.08 20.36
CA ASN A 188 14.03 -2.54 19.79
C ASN A 188 12.95 -2.51 20.88
N GLY A 189 11.70 -2.33 20.49
CA GLY A 189 10.57 -2.63 21.37
C GLY A 189 10.63 -4.10 21.79
N THR A 190 10.40 -4.37 23.06
CA THR A 190 10.36 -5.73 23.63
C THR A 190 9.00 -6.09 24.18
N GLU A 191 8.19 -5.10 24.54
CA GLU A 191 6.81 -5.31 24.97
C GLU A 191 5.81 -5.09 23.82
N PRO A 192 4.63 -5.73 23.86
CA PRO A 192 3.64 -5.57 22.80
C PRO A 192 3.28 -4.10 22.53
N GLY A 193 3.39 -3.68 21.27
CA GLY A 193 3.15 -2.31 20.81
C GLY A 193 4.19 -1.27 21.27
N GLU A 194 5.28 -1.68 21.91
CA GLU A 194 6.35 -0.77 22.32
C GLU A 194 7.10 -0.23 21.10
N ASN A 195 7.33 1.08 21.06
CA ASN A 195 8.14 1.70 20.01
C ASN A 195 9.61 1.26 20.13
N GLY A 196 10.30 1.25 19.00
CA GLY A 196 11.76 1.22 18.99
C GLY A 196 12.35 2.49 19.61
N GLY A 197 13.66 2.44 19.82
CA GLY A 197 14.44 3.57 20.31
C GLY A 197 14.29 4.79 19.44
N LEU A 198 14.43 5.96 20.05
CA LEU A 198 14.11 7.24 19.40
C LEU A 198 14.82 7.42 18.06
N LEU A 199 16.08 6.98 17.94
CA LEU A 199 16.85 7.12 16.71
C LEU A 199 16.91 5.81 15.93
N ILE A 200 17.24 4.71 16.62
CA ILE A 200 17.40 3.40 15.99
C ILE A 200 16.66 2.36 16.81
N GLY A 201 15.86 1.54 16.13
CA GLY A 201 15.11 0.48 16.77
C GLY A 201 13.89 0.06 15.98
N ASN A 202 13.62 -1.24 15.94
CA ASN A 202 12.34 -1.72 15.42
C ASN A 202 11.26 -1.58 16.50
N GLY A 203 10.06 -1.21 16.09
CA GLY A 203 8.88 -1.31 16.94
C GLY A 203 8.50 -2.77 17.16
N ALA A 204 7.94 -3.07 18.33
CA ALA A 204 7.40 -4.38 18.65
C ALA A 204 6.00 -4.56 18.08
N ASP A 205 5.65 -5.79 17.74
CA ASP A 205 4.30 -6.14 17.32
C ASP A 205 3.29 -5.88 18.45
N GLY A 206 2.09 -5.46 18.09
CA GLY A 206 1.00 -5.22 19.02
C GLY A 206 0.47 -6.51 19.63
N GLY A 207 0.03 -6.44 20.89
CA GLY A 207 -0.80 -7.48 21.49
C GLY A 207 -2.23 -7.45 20.93
N PRO A 208 -3.14 -8.32 21.41
CA PRO A 208 -4.53 -8.36 20.96
C PRO A 208 -5.20 -6.97 20.86
N GLY A 209 -5.63 -6.59 19.64
CA GLY A 209 -6.26 -5.31 19.31
C GLY A 209 -5.38 -4.07 19.51
N GLN A 210 -4.10 -4.24 19.82
CA GLN A 210 -3.16 -3.15 20.08
C GLN A 210 -2.37 -2.83 18.82
N ASN A 211 -2.08 -1.56 18.60
CA ASN A 211 -1.21 -1.12 17.51
C ASN A 211 0.22 -1.66 17.68
N GLY A 212 0.89 -1.90 16.56
CA GLY A 212 2.31 -2.12 16.52
C GLY A 212 3.08 -0.85 16.88
N GLY A 213 4.22 -1.03 17.55
CA GLY A 213 5.13 0.06 17.88
C GLY A 213 5.76 0.67 16.64
N ARG A 214 6.10 1.94 16.69
CA ARG A 214 6.82 2.64 15.62
C ARG A 214 8.29 2.25 15.61
N GLY A 215 8.89 2.26 14.43
CA GLY A 215 10.34 2.22 14.29
C GLY A 215 11.00 3.52 14.73
N GLY A 216 12.31 3.48 14.96
CA GLY A 216 13.13 4.65 15.30
C GLY A 216 13.20 5.66 14.17
N LEU A 217 13.46 6.93 14.51
CA LEU A 217 13.40 8.04 13.56
C LEU A 217 14.39 7.92 12.40
N LEU A 218 15.56 7.32 12.61
CA LEU A 218 16.59 7.16 11.59
C LEU A 218 16.54 5.77 10.95
N PHE A 219 16.52 4.73 11.77
CA PHE A 219 16.48 3.35 11.30
C PHE A 219 15.54 2.52 12.16
N GLY A 220 14.60 1.83 11.53
CA GLY A 220 13.75 0.89 12.24
C GLY A 220 12.47 0.61 11.47
N SER A 221 12.09 -0.67 11.42
CA SER A 221 10.77 -1.04 10.95
C SER A 221 9.73 -0.80 12.04
N GLY A 222 8.50 -0.49 11.63
CA GLY A 222 7.36 -0.57 12.54
C GLY A 222 6.98 -2.02 12.82
N GLY A 223 6.42 -2.28 14.00
CA GLY A 223 5.83 -3.57 14.35
C GLY A 223 4.45 -3.75 13.73
N ASN A 224 4.02 -4.99 13.57
CA ASN A 224 2.68 -5.31 13.10
C ASN A 224 1.62 -4.96 14.15
N GLY A 225 0.43 -4.58 13.71
CA GLY A 225 -0.73 -4.48 14.57
C GLY A 225 -1.19 -5.84 15.05
N GLY A 226 -1.61 -5.95 16.31
CA GLY A 226 -2.11 -7.20 16.84
C GLY A 226 -3.55 -7.48 16.38
N ALA A 227 -3.89 -8.76 16.22
CA ALA A 227 -5.21 -9.18 15.79
C ALA A 227 -6.29 -8.76 16.81
N GLY A 228 -7.45 -8.36 16.29
CA GLY A 228 -8.62 -8.00 17.06
C GLY A 228 -9.13 -9.20 17.86
N VAL A 229 -9.66 -8.93 19.05
CA VAL A 229 -10.31 -9.93 19.90
C VAL A 229 -11.65 -9.39 20.34
N ALA A 230 -12.70 -10.21 20.24
CA ALA A 230 -14.04 -9.84 20.64
C ALA A 230 -14.06 -9.26 22.07
N GLY A 231 -14.71 -8.10 22.23
CA GLY A 231 -14.78 -7.38 23.51
C GLY A 231 -13.55 -6.52 23.88
N VAL A 232 -12.45 -6.59 23.11
CA VAL A 232 -11.29 -5.70 23.24
C VAL A 232 -11.32 -4.70 22.10
N ASN A 233 -11.31 -3.40 22.39
CA ASN A 233 -11.34 -2.34 21.37
C ASN A 233 -12.42 -2.55 20.30
N ASN A 234 -13.60 -3.03 20.71
CA ASN A 234 -14.72 -3.39 19.82
C ASN A 234 -14.37 -4.46 18.76
N GLY A 235 -13.44 -5.37 19.06
CA GLY A 235 -12.97 -6.37 18.12
C GLY A 235 -11.99 -5.85 17.07
N ARG A 236 -11.63 -4.57 17.09
CA ARG A 236 -10.79 -3.96 16.06
C ARG A 236 -9.35 -4.52 16.09
N GLY A 237 -8.80 -4.77 14.91
CA GLY A 237 -7.39 -5.06 14.69
C GLY A 237 -6.51 -3.82 14.92
N GLY A 238 -5.36 -4.02 15.56
CA GLY A 238 -4.39 -2.94 15.79
C GLY A 238 -3.81 -2.42 14.48
N ASN A 239 -3.50 -1.13 14.41
CA ASN A 239 -2.78 -0.58 13.27
C ASN A 239 -1.31 -1.01 13.28
N GLY A 240 -0.72 -1.18 12.10
CA GLY A 240 0.72 -1.35 11.93
C GLY A 240 1.50 -0.09 12.32
N GLY A 241 2.66 -0.29 12.91
CA GLY A 241 3.61 0.78 13.24
C GLY A 241 4.23 1.36 11.98
N SER A 242 4.44 2.67 11.95
CA SER A 242 5.20 3.31 10.87
C SER A 242 6.70 3.22 11.10
N ALA A 243 7.48 3.21 10.02
CA ALA A 243 8.92 3.41 10.06
C ALA A 243 9.30 4.91 10.10
N GLY A 244 10.58 5.19 10.38
CA GLY A 244 11.15 6.54 10.40
C GLY A 244 11.72 6.96 9.05
N LEU A 245 13.02 7.24 8.99
CA LEU A 245 13.71 7.63 7.76
C LEU A 245 13.98 6.43 6.84
N TRP A 246 14.36 5.30 7.44
CA TRP A 246 14.62 4.03 6.78
C TRP A 246 13.90 2.90 7.52
N GLY A 247 13.23 2.02 6.79
CA GLY A 247 12.58 0.85 7.35
C GLY A 247 11.21 0.59 6.73
N ASN A 248 10.65 -0.57 7.04
CA ASN A 248 9.34 -0.97 6.55
C ASN A 248 8.24 -0.62 7.55
N GLY A 249 7.06 -0.25 7.07
CA GLY A 249 5.87 -0.17 7.90
C GLY A 249 5.39 -1.57 8.28
N GLY A 250 4.81 -1.71 9.47
CA GLY A 250 4.18 -2.96 9.92
C GLY A 250 2.80 -3.15 9.28
N ALA A 251 2.37 -4.40 9.13
CA ALA A 251 1.01 -4.69 8.66
C ALA A 251 -0.04 -4.33 9.73
N GLY A 252 -1.26 -4.03 9.29
CA GLY A 252 -2.42 -3.94 10.18
C GLY A 252 -2.87 -5.32 10.66
N GLY A 253 -3.38 -5.39 11.89
CA GLY A 253 -3.97 -6.61 12.44
C GLY A 253 -5.37 -6.84 11.87
N ALA A 254 -5.77 -8.10 11.70
CA ALA A 254 -7.14 -8.45 11.31
C ALA A 254 -8.15 -8.06 12.40
N GLY A 255 -9.38 -7.73 12.00
CA GLY A 255 -10.51 -7.56 12.89
C GLY A 255 -11.04 -8.88 13.45
N ALA A 256 -11.76 -8.81 14.56
CA ALA A 256 -12.34 -9.99 15.21
C ALA A 256 -13.64 -10.39 14.52
N SER A 257 -13.73 -11.65 14.06
CA SER A 257 -15.00 -12.24 13.65
C SER A 257 -15.89 -12.51 14.88
N ILE A 258 -17.18 -12.28 14.73
CA ILE A 258 -18.17 -12.41 15.81
C ILE A 258 -19.38 -13.21 15.30
N THR A 259 -19.79 -14.18 16.10
CA THR A 259 -20.99 -14.99 15.83
C THR A 259 -21.90 -14.99 17.05
N THR A 260 -23.19 -14.73 16.85
CA THR A 260 -24.19 -14.83 17.91
C THR A 260 -25.43 -15.59 17.43
N ALA A 261 -26.10 -16.27 18.36
CA ALA A 261 -27.43 -16.83 18.08
C ALA A 261 -28.51 -15.74 18.20
N ASP A 262 -28.30 -14.77 19.11
CA ASP A 262 -29.28 -13.75 19.43
C ASP A 262 -28.73 -12.34 19.30
N GLY A 263 -29.49 -11.47 18.64
CA GLY A 263 -29.23 -10.03 18.54
C GLY A 263 -28.28 -9.61 17.42
N ASP A 264 -28.12 -8.28 17.29
CA ASP A 264 -27.31 -7.67 16.25
C ASP A 264 -25.81 -7.86 16.50
N VAL A 265 -25.05 -8.04 15.41
CA VAL A 265 -23.61 -8.27 15.41
C VAL A 265 -22.93 -7.28 14.50
N ILE A 266 -21.89 -6.64 15.01
CA ILE A 266 -20.94 -5.84 14.23
C ILE A 266 -19.56 -6.43 14.52
N ALA A 267 -18.93 -7.01 13.51
CA ALA A 267 -17.60 -7.57 13.63
C ALA A 267 -16.53 -6.46 13.67
N GLY A 268 -15.33 -6.82 14.12
CA GLY A 268 -14.25 -5.86 14.29
C GLY A 268 -13.66 -5.41 12.97
N ASP A 269 -13.33 -4.13 12.84
CA ASP A 269 -12.60 -3.62 11.67
C ASP A 269 -11.14 -4.10 11.67
N GLY A 270 -10.55 -4.20 10.49
CA GLY A 270 -9.12 -4.35 10.30
C GLY A 270 -8.33 -3.11 10.72
N GLY A 271 -7.08 -3.32 11.11
CA GLY A 271 -6.13 -2.26 11.40
C GLY A 271 -5.50 -1.71 10.12
N ASN A 272 -5.16 -0.43 10.10
CA ASN A 272 -4.44 0.14 8.96
C ASN A 272 -2.98 -0.33 8.94
N GLY A 273 -2.42 -0.47 7.74
CA GLY A 273 -1.00 -0.67 7.54
C GLY A 273 -0.17 0.55 7.93
N GLY A 274 1.06 0.30 8.39
CA GLY A 274 2.02 1.33 8.73
C GLY A 274 2.70 1.92 7.51
N ASN A 275 3.00 3.22 7.52
CA ASN A 275 3.77 3.85 6.45
C ASN A 275 5.22 3.35 6.42
N SER A 276 5.80 3.31 5.23
CA SER A 276 7.22 3.01 5.04
C SER A 276 8.12 4.15 5.55
N GLY A 277 9.43 3.89 5.56
CA GLY A 277 10.44 4.90 5.82
C GLY A 277 10.46 5.98 4.75
N LEU A 278 10.79 7.20 5.15
CA LEU A 278 10.78 8.36 4.25
C LEU A 278 11.60 8.15 2.97
N PHE A 279 12.83 7.62 3.06
CA PHE A 279 13.70 7.45 1.89
C PHE A 279 13.61 6.07 1.25
N HIS A 280 13.43 5.02 2.05
CA HIS A 280 13.31 3.66 1.55
C HIS A 280 12.58 2.76 2.54
N GLY A 281 11.73 1.91 1.97
CA GLY A 281 11.08 0.79 2.63
C GLY A 281 9.73 0.51 2.01
N ASN A 282 9.16 -0.64 2.35
CA ASN A 282 7.81 -1.01 1.94
C ASN A 282 6.84 -0.63 3.05
N ALA A 283 5.67 -0.14 2.66
CA ALA A 283 4.61 0.14 3.61
C ALA A 283 3.85 -1.16 3.94
N GLY A 284 3.23 -1.20 5.11
CA GLY A 284 2.48 -2.37 5.55
C GLY A 284 1.11 -2.44 4.87
N ALA A 285 0.61 -3.64 4.62
CA ALA A 285 -0.76 -3.85 4.18
C ALA A 285 -1.77 -3.54 5.31
N GLY A 286 -2.99 -3.20 4.94
CA GLY A 286 -4.13 -3.16 5.85
C GLY A 286 -4.51 -4.57 6.33
N GLY A 287 -5.07 -4.66 7.52
CA GLY A 287 -5.65 -5.90 8.04
C GLY A 287 -7.05 -6.12 7.50
N ALA A 288 -7.45 -7.38 7.31
CA ALA A 288 -8.82 -7.71 6.93
C ALA A 288 -9.82 -7.35 8.05
N GLY A 289 -11.06 -7.03 7.67
CA GLY A 289 -12.19 -6.94 8.57
C GLY A 289 -12.60 -8.32 9.11
N GLY A 290 -13.25 -8.34 10.28
CA GLY A 290 -13.80 -9.57 10.85
C GLY A 290 -15.15 -9.93 10.25
N ASP A 291 -15.48 -11.22 10.22
CA ASP A 291 -16.78 -11.69 9.73
C ASP A 291 -17.86 -11.59 10.82
N ALA A 292 -19.10 -11.28 10.43
CA ALA A 292 -20.26 -11.27 11.31
C ALA A 292 -21.25 -12.38 10.94
N ALA A 293 -21.73 -13.11 11.94
CA ALA A 293 -22.83 -14.05 11.77
C ALA A 293 -23.87 -13.89 12.89
N SER A 294 -25.15 -13.76 12.52
CA SER A 294 -26.27 -13.70 13.47
C SER A 294 -27.42 -14.58 13.01
N VAL A 295 -28.06 -15.32 13.94
CA VAL A 295 -29.28 -16.07 13.59
C VAL A 295 -30.50 -15.17 13.65
N SER A 296 -30.76 -14.51 14.80
CA SER A 296 -32.00 -13.75 14.99
C SER A 296 -31.89 -12.22 14.85
N GLY A 297 -30.71 -11.68 14.51
CA GLY A 297 -30.47 -10.24 14.39
C GLY A 297 -29.68 -9.85 13.14
N ASN A 298 -29.36 -8.56 13.04
CA ASN A 298 -28.59 -8.02 11.91
C ASN A 298 -27.11 -8.43 12.02
N ALA A 299 -26.45 -8.67 10.89
CA ALA A 299 -25.02 -8.98 10.83
C ALA A 299 -24.30 -7.94 9.97
N GLN A 300 -23.25 -7.34 10.51
CA GLN A 300 -22.38 -6.40 9.81
C GLN A 300 -20.92 -6.84 9.89
N GLY A 301 -20.34 -7.16 8.73
CA GLY A 301 -18.91 -7.44 8.61
C GLY A 301 -18.06 -6.21 8.93
N GLY A 302 -16.90 -6.44 9.52
CA GLY A 302 -15.95 -5.37 9.82
C GLY A 302 -15.31 -4.85 8.54
N ARG A 303 -14.92 -3.57 8.50
CA ARG A 303 -14.24 -3.01 7.33
C ARG A 303 -12.79 -3.48 7.25
N GLY A 304 -12.26 -3.56 6.04
CA GLY A 304 -10.84 -3.70 5.80
C GLY A 304 -10.06 -2.46 6.24
N GLY A 305 -8.83 -2.65 6.70
CA GLY A 305 -7.92 -1.55 7.03
C GLY A 305 -7.26 -0.98 5.78
N HIS A 306 -6.91 0.30 5.80
CA HIS A 306 -6.19 0.90 4.67
C HIS A 306 -4.74 0.42 4.60
N GLY A 307 -4.20 0.32 3.39
CA GLY A 307 -2.78 0.13 3.15
C GLY A 307 -1.93 1.32 3.58
N GLY A 308 -0.71 1.05 4.05
CA GLY A 308 0.25 2.10 4.40
C GLY A 308 0.81 2.80 3.16
N ASN A 309 1.20 4.06 3.30
CA ASN A 309 1.78 4.83 2.19
C ASN A 309 3.30 4.68 2.13
N ASN A 310 3.85 4.78 0.92
CA ASN A 310 5.27 5.04 0.68
C ASN A 310 5.49 6.51 0.33
N THR A 311 6.66 7.06 0.67
CA THR A 311 6.99 8.48 0.40
C THR A 311 8.03 8.70 -0.70
N TRP A 312 9.07 7.86 -0.85
CA TRP A 312 10.12 8.05 -1.87
C TRP A 312 10.42 6.80 -2.71
N LEU A 313 10.97 5.74 -2.10
CA LEU A 313 11.35 4.49 -2.77
C LEU A 313 10.75 3.28 -2.04
N GLY A 314 10.09 2.40 -2.79
CA GLY A 314 9.48 1.18 -2.27
C GLY A 314 8.06 0.95 -2.79
N SER A 315 7.35 -0.01 -2.20
CA SER A 315 5.94 -0.25 -2.49
C SER A 315 5.06 0.31 -1.37
N ALA A 316 3.89 0.82 -1.75
CA ALA A 316 2.82 1.07 -0.81
C ALA A 316 2.14 -0.24 -0.40
N GLY A 317 1.34 -0.19 0.66
CA GLY A 317 0.63 -1.35 1.19
C GLY A 317 -0.71 -1.55 0.49
N LEU A 318 -1.12 -2.80 0.32
CA LEU A 318 -2.46 -3.13 -0.13
C LEU A 318 -3.50 -2.78 0.93
N GLY A 319 -4.72 -2.47 0.49
CA GLY A 319 -5.89 -2.43 1.36
C GLY A 319 -6.23 -3.82 1.92
N GLY A 320 -6.84 -3.86 3.09
CA GLY A 320 -7.38 -5.08 3.67
C GLY A 320 -8.77 -5.39 3.12
N GLU A 321 -9.13 -6.66 3.01
CA GLU A 321 -10.47 -7.08 2.62
C GLU A 321 -11.52 -6.73 3.69
N GLY A 322 -12.75 -6.47 3.28
CA GLY A 322 -13.89 -6.36 4.17
C GLY A 322 -14.37 -7.73 4.66
N GLY A 323 -14.87 -7.78 5.89
CA GLY A 323 -15.41 -9.00 6.49
C GLY A 323 -16.78 -9.35 5.94
N SER A 324 -17.09 -10.64 5.85
CA SER A 324 -18.39 -11.11 5.38
C SER A 324 -19.49 -10.96 6.44
N ALA A 325 -20.75 -10.96 6.02
CA ALA A 325 -21.91 -10.94 6.90
C ALA A 325 -22.93 -12.03 6.55
N THR A 326 -23.38 -12.79 7.54
CA THR A 326 -24.44 -13.78 7.38
C THR A 326 -25.53 -13.56 8.42
N SER A 327 -26.79 -13.47 7.99
CA SER A 327 -27.95 -13.38 8.88
C SER A 327 -29.07 -14.34 8.48
N ASP A 328 -29.67 -15.08 9.42
CA ASP A 328 -30.83 -15.90 9.08
C ASP A 328 -32.11 -15.04 8.97
N SER A 329 -32.47 -14.26 10.01
CA SER A 329 -33.72 -13.48 9.99
C SER A 329 -33.55 -11.96 9.88
N GLY A 330 -32.32 -11.45 9.98
CA GLY A 330 -31.99 -10.03 9.96
C GLY A 330 -31.32 -9.59 8.67
N THR A 331 -30.93 -8.31 8.63
CA THR A 331 -30.17 -7.77 7.49
C THR A 331 -28.71 -8.21 7.57
N ALA A 332 -28.12 -8.57 6.44
CA ALA A 332 -26.69 -8.85 6.32
C ALA A 332 -26.00 -7.73 5.53
N THR A 333 -24.93 -7.17 6.06
CA THR A 333 -24.14 -6.12 5.40
C THR A 333 -22.66 -6.46 5.45
N GLY A 334 -22.07 -6.75 4.30
CA GLY A 334 -20.63 -6.97 4.18
C GLY A 334 -19.84 -5.72 4.59
N GLY A 335 -18.64 -5.92 5.12
CA GLY A 335 -17.73 -4.83 5.40
C GLY A 335 -17.13 -4.29 4.11
N ALA A 336 -16.92 -2.98 3.99
CA ALA A 336 -16.18 -2.41 2.86
C ALA A 336 -14.71 -2.84 2.89
N GLY A 337 -14.10 -2.98 1.72
CA GLY A 337 -12.66 -3.11 1.55
C GLY A 337 -11.92 -1.84 1.98
N GLY A 338 -10.66 -1.99 2.36
CA GLY A 338 -9.78 -0.87 2.69
C GLY A 338 -9.10 -0.31 1.44
N ASP A 339 -8.88 1.00 1.39
CA ASP A 339 -8.11 1.59 0.28
C ASP A 339 -6.66 1.15 0.28
N GLY A 340 -6.08 1.04 -0.91
CA GLY A 340 -4.66 0.87 -1.13
C GLY A 340 -3.84 2.10 -0.75
N GLY A 341 -2.60 1.87 -0.34
CA GLY A 341 -1.66 2.94 0.00
C GLY A 341 -1.13 3.65 -1.25
N ASN A 342 -0.86 4.94 -1.13
CA ASN A 342 -0.24 5.72 -2.20
C ASN A 342 1.27 5.45 -2.26
N ALA A 343 1.80 5.38 -3.48
CA ALA A 343 3.24 5.31 -3.70
C ALA A 343 3.91 6.68 -3.56
N GLY A 344 5.23 6.63 -3.36
CA GLY A 344 6.07 7.80 -3.18
C GLY A 344 6.23 8.67 -4.43
N TRP A 345 6.90 9.81 -4.25
CA TRP A 345 7.01 10.85 -5.29
C TRP A 345 7.85 10.44 -6.50
N LEU A 346 8.92 9.63 -6.33
CA LEU A 346 9.89 9.37 -7.40
C LEU A 346 9.67 8.02 -8.10
N PHE A 347 9.75 6.90 -7.36
CA PHE A 347 9.55 5.55 -7.88
C PHE A 347 8.77 4.70 -6.89
N GLY A 348 7.75 3.98 -7.35
CA GLY A 348 7.09 2.98 -6.52
C GLY A 348 5.81 2.41 -7.12
N TRP A 349 5.34 1.32 -6.52
CA TRP A 349 4.06 0.70 -6.85
C TRP A 349 3.05 1.12 -5.79
N ALA A 350 1.90 1.63 -6.22
CA ALA A 350 0.82 1.89 -5.30
C ALA A 350 0.15 0.58 -4.88
N GLY A 351 -0.54 0.60 -3.75
CA GLY A 351 -1.29 -0.57 -3.28
C GLY A 351 -2.64 -0.64 -3.98
N GLY A 352 -3.08 -1.84 -4.35
CA GLY A 352 -4.48 -2.06 -4.73
C GLY A 352 -5.41 -1.92 -3.53
N GLY A 353 -6.67 -1.60 -3.81
CA GLY A 353 -7.75 -1.65 -2.83
C GLY A 353 -8.06 -3.08 -2.39
N GLY A 354 -8.61 -3.24 -1.19
CA GLY A 354 -9.12 -4.51 -0.71
C GLY A 354 -10.51 -4.79 -1.25
N ALA A 355 -10.86 -6.07 -1.44
CA ALA A 355 -12.21 -6.44 -1.83
C ALA A 355 -13.23 -6.15 -0.70
N GLY A 356 -14.47 -5.89 -1.07
CA GLY A 356 -15.59 -5.81 -0.16
C GLY A 356 -16.06 -7.19 0.33
N GLY A 357 -16.64 -7.23 1.52
CA GLY A 357 -17.14 -8.45 2.15
C GLY A 357 -18.47 -8.90 1.55
N ALA A 358 -18.69 -10.21 1.46
CA ALA A 358 -19.96 -10.75 0.99
C ALA A 358 -21.07 -10.62 2.05
N ALA A 359 -22.32 -10.62 1.61
CA ALA A 359 -23.49 -10.63 2.47
C ALA A 359 -24.49 -11.73 2.10
N THR A 360 -25.00 -12.43 3.11
CA THR A 360 -26.03 -13.46 2.93
C THR A 360 -27.14 -13.29 3.98
N SER A 361 -28.38 -13.10 3.54
CA SER A 361 -29.58 -13.11 4.39
C SER A 361 -30.50 -14.26 3.98
N ASN A 362 -31.31 -14.86 4.86
CA ASN A 362 -32.36 -15.80 4.40
C ASN A 362 -33.69 -15.12 4.07
N THR A 363 -34.12 -14.10 4.82
CA THR A 363 -35.47 -13.52 4.67
C THR A 363 -35.50 -11.99 4.65
N ASN A 364 -34.35 -11.34 4.51
CA ASN A 364 -34.26 -9.89 4.58
C ASN A 364 -33.21 -9.34 3.60
N THR A 365 -32.83 -8.07 3.78
CA THR A 365 -31.86 -7.40 2.93
C THR A 365 -30.45 -7.98 3.12
N ALA A 366 -29.78 -8.28 2.01
CA ALA A 366 -28.35 -8.58 1.94
C ALA A 366 -27.66 -7.50 1.11
N THR A 367 -26.61 -6.89 1.66
CA THR A 367 -25.83 -5.85 0.96
C THR A 367 -24.36 -6.18 1.04
N GLY A 368 -23.72 -6.46 -0.10
CA GLY A 368 -22.28 -6.63 -0.17
C GLY A 368 -21.55 -5.35 0.25
N GLY A 369 -20.32 -5.49 0.74
CA GLY A 369 -19.48 -4.33 1.00
C GLY A 369 -18.84 -3.80 -0.28
N ASP A 370 -18.62 -2.50 -0.37
CA ASP A 370 -17.92 -1.92 -1.51
C ASP A 370 -16.43 -2.30 -1.50
N GLY A 371 -15.82 -2.37 -2.68
CA GLY A 371 -14.38 -2.48 -2.84
C GLY A 371 -13.64 -1.20 -2.43
N GLY A 372 -12.42 -1.34 -1.95
CA GLY A 372 -11.55 -0.20 -1.62
C GLY A 372 -10.94 0.43 -2.87
N SER A 373 -10.63 1.72 -2.83
CA SER A 373 -9.93 2.37 -3.96
C SER A 373 -8.46 1.96 -4.03
N GLY A 374 -7.91 1.91 -5.24
CA GLY A 374 -6.49 1.79 -5.49
C GLY A 374 -5.70 3.05 -5.11
N GLY A 375 -4.43 2.86 -4.74
CA GLY A 375 -3.52 3.95 -4.40
C GLY A 375 -2.99 4.69 -5.63
N ASN A 376 -2.66 5.97 -5.45
CA ASN A 376 -2.09 6.79 -6.52
C ASN A 376 -0.56 6.71 -6.55
N ILE A 377 0.03 7.07 -7.69
CA ILE A 377 1.49 7.24 -7.84
C ILE A 377 1.89 8.69 -8.08
N GLY A 378 3.14 9.02 -7.70
CA GLY A 378 3.78 10.30 -7.99
C GLY A 378 4.30 10.38 -9.43
N ILE A 379 5.61 10.23 -9.62
CA ILE A 379 6.25 10.46 -10.92
C ILE A 379 6.32 9.19 -11.78
N GLU A 380 6.81 8.07 -11.22
CA GLU A 380 7.01 6.82 -11.97
C GLU A 380 6.51 5.57 -11.24
N GLY A 381 5.74 4.71 -11.94
CA GLY A 381 5.19 3.47 -11.38
C GLY A 381 3.88 3.00 -12.01
N ALA A 382 3.13 2.16 -11.30
CA ALA A 382 1.75 1.82 -11.63
C ALA A 382 0.79 2.19 -10.47
N GLY A 383 -0.35 2.76 -10.82
CA GLY A 383 -1.48 2.96 -9.92
C GLY A 383 -1.97 1.64 -9.36
N GLY A 384 -2.55 1.67 -8.16
CA GLY A 384 -3.19 0.50 -7.58
C GLY A 384 -4.52 0.23 -8.27
N THR A 385 -4.86 -1.03 -8.51
CA THR A 385 -6.21 -1.39 -8.95
C THR A 385 -7.23 -1.11 -7.84
N GLY A 386 -8.46 -0.83 -8.22
CA GLY A 386 -9.60 -0.91 -7.31
C GLY A 386 -9.77 -2.33 -6.76
N GLY A 387 -10.41 -2.44 -5.60
CA GLY A 387 -10.87 -3.71 -5.05
C GLY A 387 -12.25 -4.07 -5.59
N ASP A 388 -12.56 -5.36 -5.68
CA ASP A 388 -13.87 -5.80 -6.14
C ASP A 388 -14.94 -5.59 -5.07
N GLY A 389 -16.18 -5.34 -5.50
CA GLY A 389 -17.35 -5.29 -4.64
C GLY A 389 -17.76 -6.67 -4.11
N GLY A 390 -18.35 -6.69 -2.92
CA GLY A 390 -18.81 -7.91 -2.27
C GLY A 390 -20.12 -8.43 -2.86
N ALA A 391 -20.25 -9.75 -2.99
CA ALA A 391 -21.49 -10.37 -3.45
C ALA A 391 -22.61 -10.28 -2.39
N ALA A 392 -23.87 -10.31 -2.83
CA ALA A 392 -25.05 -10.34 -1.96
C ALA A 392 -26.02 -11.46 -2.32
N GLN A 393 -26.55 -12.15 -1.32
CA GLN A 393 -27.51 -13.24 -1.51
C GLN A 393 -28.67 -13.18 -0.52
N THR A 394 -29.91 -13.33 -0.99
CA THR A 394 -31.09 -13.55 -0.14
C THR A 394 -32.10 -14.54 -0.74
N ASN A 395 -32.86 -15.28 0.08
CA ASN A 395 -33.98 -16.08 -0.47
C ASN A 395 -35.26 -15.25 -0.61
N GLU A 396 -35.45 -14.24 0.24
CA GLU A 396 -36.60 -13.34 0.22
C GLU A 396 -36.15 -11.94 0.65
N GLY A 397 -36.39 -10.94 -0.20
CA GLY A 397 -36.08 -9.54 0.08
C GLY A 397 -35.23 -8.89 -1.01
N THR A 398 -34.26 -8.09 -0.60
CA THR A 398 -33.39 -7.33 -1.50
C THR A 398 -31.95 -7.78 -1.36
N ALA A 399 -31.33 -8.21 -2.46
CA ALA A 399 -29.88 -8.41 -2.55
C ALA A 399 -29.27 -7.24 -3.34
N THR A 400 -28.24 -6.62 -2.79
CA THR A 400 -27.48 -5.56 -3.47
C THR A 400 -25.99 -5.87 -3.39
N GLY A 401 -25.36 -6.16 -4.51
CA GLY A 401 -23.91 -6.30 -4.57
C GLY A 401 -23.22 -4.99 -4.19
N GLY A 402 -22.03 -5.08 -3.62
CA GLY A 402 -21.23 -3.89 -3.34
C GLY A 402 -20.61 -3.33 -4.61
N ASP A 403 -20.35 -2.04 -4.65
CA ASP A 403 -19.72 -1.41 -5.81
C ASP A 403 -18.22 -1.76 -5.87
N GLY A 404 -17.66 -1.81 -7.07
CA GLY A 404 -16.22 -1.91 -7.29
C GLY A 404 -15.49 -0.62 -6.89
N GLY A 405 -14.26 -0.75 -6.41
CA GLY A 405 -13.44 0.38 -6.02
C GLY A 405 -12.79 1.08 -7.23
N ASP A 406 -12.54 2.38 -7.12
CA ASP A 406 -11.86 3.13 -8.18
C ASP A 406 -10.37 2.76 -8.29
N GLY A 407 -9.84 2.78 -9.51
CA GLY A 407 -8.43 2.63 -9.81
C GLY A 407 -7.59 3.87 -9.46
N GLY A 408 -6.32 3.64 -9.13
CA GLY A 408 -5.36 4.68 -8.75
C GLY A 408 -4.80 5.45 -9.93
N SER A 409 -4.70 6.77 -9.83
CA SER A 409 -4.17 7.63 -10.90
C SER A 409 -2.65 7.79 -10.86
N SER A 410 -2.08 8.18 -12.01
CA SER A 410 -0.70 8.60 -12.18
C SER A 410 -0.57 10.08 -12.55
N PHE A 411 0.54 10.74 -12.19
CA PHE A 411 0.74 12.17 -12.46
C PHE A 411 1.68 12.43 -13.66
N PHE A 412 2.73 11.64 -13.86
CA PHE A 412 3.67 11.79 -15.00
C PHE A 412 3.76 10.54 -15.88
N ASN A 413 4.60 9.57 -15.52
CA ASN A 413 4.94 8.41 -16.34
C ASN A 413 4.51 7.14 -15.60
N GLY A 414 3.43 6.48 -16.04
CA GLY A 414 3.00 5.26 -15.37
C GLY A 414 1.62 4.81 -15.79
N THR A 415 1.37 3.51 -15.73
CA THR A 415 0.04 2.95 -16.00
C THR A 415 -0.87 3.30 -14.82
N ALA A 416 -2.03 3.88 -15.11
CA ALA A 416 -3.04 4.01 -14.08
C ALA A 416 -3.57 2.64 -13.66
N GLY A 417 -4.21 2.57 -12.51
CA GLY A 417 -4.86 1.37 -12.03
C GLY A 417 -6.25 1.22 -12.63
N ASP A 418 -6.64 -0.02 -12.86
CA ASP A 418 -7.98 -0.39 -13.32
C ASP A 418 -9.01 -0.25 -12.18
N GLY A 419 -10.27 -0.03 -12.54
CA GLY A 419 -11.38 -0.12 -11.60
C GLY A 419 -11.63 -1.56 -11.15
N GLY A 420 -12.18 -1.74 -9.95
CA GLY A 420 -12.61 -3.05 -9.45
C GLY A 420 -13.97 -3.45 -10.02
N THR A 421 -14.26 -4.75 -10.10
CA THR A 421 -15.57 -5.21 -10.56
C THR A 421 -16.65 -5.01 -9.50
N GLY A 422 -17.89 -4.73 -9.90
CA GLY A 422 -19.05 -4.72 -9.02
C GLY A 422 -19.41 -6.12 -8.51
N GLY A 423 -20.00 -6.20 -7.33
CA GLY A 423 -20.41 -7.45 -6.71
C GLY A 423 -21.70 -8.03 -7.31
N ASP A 424 -21.77 -9.35 -7.46
CA ASP A 424 -22.98 -10.01 -7.91
C ASP A 424 -24.09 -9.99 -6.84
N ALA A 425 -25.36 -10.03 -7.27
CA ALA A 425 -26.52 -10.11 -6.41
C ALA A 425 -27.46 -11.27 -6.80
N GLN A 426 -27.93 -12.02 -5.80
CA GLN A 426 -28.90 -13.09 -6.00
C GLN A 426 -30.07 -12.99 -5.00
N ALA A 427 -31.30 -13.03 -5.50
CA ALA A 427 -32.51 -13.04 -4.68
C ALA A 427 -33.45 -14.19 -5.09
N GLY A 428 -33.93 -15.02 -4.17
CA GLY A 428 -35.00 -15.98 -4.51
C GLY A 428 -36.27 -15.24 -4.92
N THR A 429 -36.82 -14.45 -4.01
CA THR A 429 -37.96 -13.57 -4.28
C THR A 429 -37.65 -12.12 -3.90
N GLY A 430 -38.07 -11.16 -4.71
CA GLY A 430 -37.90 -9.73 -4.46
C GLY A 430 -37.01 -9.04 -5.49
N THR A 431 -35.90 -8.44 -5.07
CA THR A 431 -35.04 -7.63 -5.95
C THR A 431 -33.58 -8.04 -5.79
N ALA A 432 -32.88 -8.29 -6.90
CA ALA A 432 -31.43 -8.36 -6.94
C ALA A 432 -30.88 -7.20 -7.76
N THR A 433 -29.89 -6.50 -7.22
CA THR A 433 -29.18 -5.42 -7.92
C THR A 433 -27.68 -5.70 -7.83
N GLY A 434 -27.02 -5.96 -8.95
CA GLY A 434 -25.56 -6.05 -8.99
C GLY A 434 -24.92 -4.71 -8.66
N GLY A 435 -23.73 -4.72 -8.09
CA GLY A 435 -22.97 -3.51 -7.80
C GLY A 435 -22.41 -2.89 -9.08
N ASP A 436 -22.22 -1.57 -9.09
CA ASP A 436 -21.57 -0.90 -10.21
C ASP A 436 -20.06 -1.22 -10.23
N GLY A 437 -19.46 -1.26 -11.41
CA GLY A 437 -18.01 -1.35 -11.57
C GLY A 437 -17.30 -0.03 -11.22
N GLY A 438 -16.07 -0.11 -10.73
CA GLY A 438 -15.27 1.04 -10.33
C GLY A 438 -14.73 1.84 -11.53
N ASP A 439 -14.58 3.15 -11.37
CA ASP A 439 -13.95 3.98 -12.41
C ASP A 439 -12.43 3.75 -12.40
N ALA A 440 -11.81 3.78 -13.57
CA ALA A 440 -10.37 3.63 -13.68
C ALA A 440 -9.58 4.89 -13.32
N GLY A 441 -8.29 4.72 -13.04
CA GLY A 441 -7.36 5.82 -12.85
C GLY A 441 -6.95 6.52 -14.15
N SER A 442 -6.50 7.77 -14.04
CA SER A 442 -5.95 8.56 -15.15
C SER A 442 -4.44 8.39 -15.31
N GLY A 443 -3.95 8.33 -16.55
CA GLY A 443 -2.56 8.08 -16.92
C GLY A 443 -1.58 9.26 -16.82
N GLY A 444 -2.01 10.43 -16.34
CA GLY A 444 -1.12 11.59 -16.20
C GLY A 444 -0.62 12.15 -17.54
N ILE A 445 0.67 12.50 -17.65
CA ILE A 445 1.25 13.20 -18.81
C ILE A 445 1.73 12.25 -19.90
N ASP A 446 2.36 11.13 -19.56
CA ASP A 446 2.94 10.16 -20.50
C ASP A 446 2.47 8.70 -20.21
N GLY A 447 1.47 8.52 -19.35
CA GLY A 447 0.95 7.21 -18.96
C GLY A 447 -0.37 6.82 -19.63
N GLN A 448 -0.65 5.51 -19.64
CA GLN A 448 -1.90 4.95 -20.12
C GLN A 448 -3.00 5.12 -19.07
N GLY A 449 -4.23 5.35 -19.52
CA GLY A 449 -5.40 5.23 -18.64
C GLY A 449 -5.64 3.77 -18.27
N GLY A 450 -6.24 3.54 -17.10
CA GLY A 450 -6.66 2.20 -16.70
C GLY A 450 -8.01 1.84 -17.28
N ASP A 451 -8.38 0.57 -17.26
CA ASP A 451 -9.68 0.10 -17.72
C ASP A 451 -10.73 0.22 -16.59
N GLY A 452 -11.97 0.55 -16.95
CA GLY A 452 -13.09 0.56 -16.02
C GLY A 452 -13.45 -0.84 -15.56
N GLY A 453 -13.96 -0.98 -14.33
CA GLY A 453 -14.40 -2.27 -13.82
C GLY A 453 -15.75 -2.69 -14.39
N ASP A 454 -15.99 -3.99 -14.55
CA ASP A 454 -17.30 -4.50 -14.99
C ASP A 454 -18.36 -4.36 -13.88
N GLY A 455 -19.62 -4.17 -14.27
CA GLY A 455 -20.76 -4.22 -13.36
C GLY A 455 -21.11 -5.65 -12.92
N GLY A 456 -21.61 -5.78 -11.69
CA GLY A 456 -22.04 -7.06 -11.12
C GLY A 456 -23.32 -7.59 -11.74
N ASN A 457 -23.46 -8.91 -11.82
CA ASN A 457 -24.68 -9.53 -12.32
C ASN A 457 -25.78 -9.56 -11.25
N ALA A 458 -27.02 -9.62 -11.68
CA ALA A 458 -28.18 -9.84 -10.82
C ALA A 458 -28.99 -11.05 -11.28
N GLU A 459 -29.38 -11.91 -10.33
CA GLU A 459 -30.24 -13.07 -10.57
C GLU A 459 -31.42 -13.10 -9.59
N VAL A 460 -32.64 -13.29 -10.11
CA VAL A 460 -33.80 -13.61 -9.27
C VAL A 460 -34.63 -14.78 -9.77
N ASP A 461 -35.24 -15.57 -8.87
CA ASP A 461 -36.27 -16.53 -9.27
C ASP A 461 -37.61 -15.83 -9.54
N GLU A 462 -38.06 -14.94 -8.64
CA GLU A 462 -39.28 -14.14 -8.80
C GLU A 462 -39.08 -12.67 -8.38
N GLY A 463 -39.21 -11.74 -9.32
CA GLY A 463 -39.17 -10.29 -9.07
C GLY A 463 -38.33 -9.51 -10.06
N GLU A 464 -37.44 -8.65 -9.59
CA GLU A 464 -36.64 -7.74 -10.42
C GLU A 464 -35.14 -8.01 -10.28
N ALA A 465 -34.46 -8.35 -11.38
CA ALA A 465 -33.01 -8.42 -11.47
C ALA A 465 -32.47 -7.19 -12.22
N ASN A 466 -31.56 -6.43 -11.62
CA ASN A 466 -30.89 -5.28 -12.23
C ASN A 466 -29.38 -5.52 -12.22
N GLY A 467 -28.77 -5.71 -13.37
CA GLY A 467 -27.30 -5.72 -13.48
C GLY A 467 -26.73 -4.36 -13.11
N GLY A 468 -25.51 -4.36 -12.54
CA GLY A 468 -24.76 -3.15 -12.25
C GLY A 468 -24.17 -2.54 -13.52
N ASN A 469 -23.89 -1.25 -13.50
CA ASN A 469 -23.29 -0.56 -14.64
C ASN A 469 -21.77 -0.78 -14.66
N GLY A 470 -21.19 -0.75 -15.86
CA GLY A 470 -19.75 -0.74 -16.04
C GLY A 470 -19.11 0.59 -15.67
N GLY A 471 -17.90 0.54 -15.13
CA GLY A 471 -17.08 1.69 -14.75
C GLY A 471 -16.44 2.37 -15.96
N ARG A 472 -16.08 3.65 -15.81
CA ARG A 472 -15.45 4.42 -16.89
C ARG A 472 -13.97 4.10 -17.04
N GLY A 473 -13.53 4.03 -18.29
CA GLY A 473 -12.11 3.97 -18.65
C GLY A 473 -11.36 5.28 -18.38
N GLY A 474 -10.09 5.14 -18.04
CA GLY A 474 -9.21 6.23 -17.65
C GLY A 474 -8.70 7.04 -18.84
N SER A 475 -8.63 8.35 -18.69
CA SER A 475 -7.95 9.20 -19.69
C SER A 475 -6.44 8.94 -19.72
N SER A 476 -5.85 8.98 -20.90
CA SER A 476 -4.42 8.82 -21.09
C SER A 476 -3.65 10.14 -21.20
N GLY A 477 -2.33 10.03 -21.10
CA GLY A 477 -1.38 11.09 -21.41
C GLY A 477 -1.13 11.30 -22.91
N LEU A 478 -0.06 12.02 -23.21
CA LEU A 478 0.44 12.30 -24.53
C LEU A 478 0.93 11.01 -25.22
N MET A 479 0.45 10.73 -26.43
CA MET A 479 0.85 9.56 -27.23
C MET A 479 0.62 8.22 -26.52
N GLN A 480 -0.53 8.06 -25.86
CA GLN A 480 -0.94 6.83 -25.19
C GLN A 480 -2.42 6.53 -25.45
N ASP A 481 -2.82 5.27 -25.33
CA ASP A 481 -4.22 4.84 -25.43
C ASP A 481 -4.99 5.17 -24.15
N GLY A 482 -6.24 5.59 -24.33
CA GLY A 482 -7.21 5.69 -23.23
C GLY A 482 -7.63 4.29 -22.81
N GLY A 483 -7.97 4.12 -21.53
CA GLY A 483 -8.46 2.83 -21.05
C GLY A 483 -9.89 2.58 -21.49
N ASP A 484 -10.26 1.31 -21.61
CA ASP A 484 -11.60 0.90 -22.03
C ASP A 484 -12.62 1.09 -20.90
N GLY A 485 -13.89 1.31 -21.24
CA GLY A 485 -14.99 1.24 -20.28
C GLY A 485 -15.31 -0.20 -19.92
N GLY A 486 -15.71 -0.45 -18.68
CA GLY A 486 -16.14 -1.77 -18.22
C GLY A 486 -17.51 -2.16 -18.77
N ASP A 487 -17.78 -3.45 -18.85
CA ASP A 487 -19.05 -3.96 -19.35
C ASP A 487 -20.15 -3.84 -18.28
N GLY A 488 -21.41 -3.70 -18.71
CA GLY A 488 -22.57 -3.76 -17.82
C GLY A 488 -22.90 -5.20 -17.39
N GLY A 489 -23.35 -5.37 -16.16
CA GLY A 489 -23.75 -6.66 -15.61
C GLY A 489 -25.07 -7.15 -16.18
N ASN A 490 -25.28 -8.46 -16.22
CA ASN A 490 -26.53 -9.05 -16.71
C ASN A 490 -27.62 -9.05 -15.63
N GLY A 491 -28.87 -8.82 -16.02
CA GLY A 491 -30.05 -9.00 -15.17
C GLY A 491 -30.88 -10.20 -15.60
N THR A 492 -30.94 -11.24 -14.77
CA THR A 492 -31.63 -12.51 -15.07
C THR A 492 -32.78 -12.76 -14.10
N ALA A 493 -34.00 -12.88 -14.62
CA ALA A 493 -35.20 -13.19 -13.83
C ALA A 493 -35.85 -14.50 -14.29
N GLY A 494 -36.22 -15.38 -13.35
CA GLY A 494 -37.09 -16.51 -13.62
C GLY A 494 -38.49 -16.03 -13.97
N THR A 495 -39.10 -15.27 -13.07
CA THR A 495 -40.34 -14.54 -13.30
C THR A 495 -40.18 -13.06 -12.94
N GLY A 496 -40.77 -12.16 -13.73
CA GLY A 496 -40.70 -10.71 -13.50
C GLY A 496 -39.84 -9.98 -14.53
N THR A 497 -38.92 -9.12 -14.09
CA THR A 497 -38.14 -8.25 -15.00
C THR A 497 -36.64 -8.49 -14.84
N GLY A 498 -35.94 -8.74 -15.95
CA GLY A 498 -34.48 -8.75 -16.00
C GLY A 498 -33.96 -7.54 -16.76
N ASN A 499 -33.21 -6.68 -16.09
CA ASN A 499 -32.60 -5.47 -16.65
C ASN A 499 -31.08 -5.63 -16.65
N GLY A 500 -30.44 -5.59 -17.82
CA GLY A 500 -28.99 -5.46 -17.89
C GLY A 500 -28.55 -4.06 -17.50
N GLY A 501 -27.32 -3.94 -16.98
CA GLY A 501 -26.68 -2.67 -16.66
C GLY A 501 -26.05 -2.02 -17.88
N ASP A 502 -25.85 -0.71 -17.84
CA ASP A 502 -25.24 0.03 -18.93
C ASP A 502 -23.72 -0.18 -18.96
N GLY A 503 -23.13 -0.18 -20.15
CA GLY A 503 -21.68 -0.22 -20.33
C GLY A 503 -20.99 1.12 -19.99
N GLY A 504 -19.76 1.03 -19.52
CA GLY A 504 -18.93 2.16 -19.13
C GLY A 504 -18.39 2.96 -20.31
N THR A 505 -18.15 4.25 -20.14
CA THR A 505 -17.55 5.06 -21.20
C THR A 505 -16.05 4.85 -21.31
N GLY A 506 -15.51 4.77 -22.51
CA GLY A 506 -14.07 4.70 -22.76
C GLY A 506 -13.31 5.98 -22.44
N GLY A 507 -12.03 5.83 -22.14
CA GLY A 507 -11.09 6.89 -21.77
C GLY A 507 -10.62 7.72 -22.96
N SER A 508 -10.46 9.03 -22.76
CA SER A 508 -9.98 9.93 -23.82
C SER A 508 -8.46 9.93 -24.00
N THR A 509 -8.01 10.31 -25.20
CA THR A 509 -6.59 10.58 -25.50
C THR A 509 -6.35 12.05 -25.85
N SER A 510 -5.11 12.53 -25.75
CA SER A 510 -4.81 13.96 -25.87
C SER A 510 -4.07 14.39 -27.15
N TRP A 511 -3.06 13.65 -27.61
CA TRP A 511 -2.31 13.95 -28.85
C TRP A 511 -1.53 12.71 -29.28
N ALA A 512 -1.85 12.08 -30.42
CA ALA A 512 -1.19 10.83 -30.74
C ALA A 512 -1.36 10.38 -32.20
N ASN A 513 -0.26 10.19 -32.95
CA ASN A 513 -0.32 9.51 -34.26
C ASN A 513 -0.22 8.00 -34.04
N GLY A 514 -1.32 7.28 -34.21
CA GLY A 514 -1.39 5.80 -34.12
C GLY A 514 -1.90 5.23 -32.79
N TYR A 515 -2.47 6.06 -31.92
CA TYR A 515 -3.14 5.65 -30.68
C TYR A 515 -4.62 6.03 -30.72
N GLN A 516 -5.43 5.44 -29.84
CA GLN A 516 -6.89 5.55 -29.91
C GLN A 516 -7.53 5.87 -28.55
N GLY A 517 -8.68 6.55 -28.59
CA GLY A 517 -9.59 6.56 -27.44
C GLY A 517 -9.96 5.15 -27.02
N GLY A 518 -10.19 4.94 -25.73
CA GLY A 518 -10.65 3.65 -25.22
C GLY A 518 -12.03 3.30 -25.77
N ARG A 519 -12.29 2.02 -25.95
CA ARG A 519 -13.61 1.51 -26.34
C ARG A 519 -14.61 1.73 -25.20
N GLY A 520 -15.86 2.01 -25.54
CA GLY A 520 -16.96 1.95 -24.57
C GLY A 520 -17.34 0.50 -24.26
N GLY A 521 -17.63 0.20 -23.00
CA GLY A 521 -18.03 -1.13 -22.55
C GLY A 521 -19.38 -1.55 -23.13
N ASP A 522 -19.60 -2.84 -23.27
CA ASP A 522 -20.84 -3.40 -23.77
C ASP A 522 -21.93 -3.34 -22.68
N GLY A 523 -23.18 -3.13 -23.08
CA GLY A 523 -24.32 -3.20 -22.16
C GLY A 523 -24.65 -4.64 -21.79
N GLY A 524 -25.12 -4.85 -20.55
CA GLY A 524 -25.48 -6.17 -20.05
C GLY A 524 -26.80 -6.68 -20.65
N ASP A 525 -26.96 -8.00 -20.71
CA ASP A 525 -28.20 -8.63 -21.15
C ASP A 525 -29.28 -8.57 -20.06
N GLY A 526 -30.51 -8.27 -20.47
CA GLY A 526 -31.70 -8.40 -19.63
C GLY A 526 -32.53 -9.59 -20.06
N THR A 527 -32.61 -10.61 -19.21
CA THR A 527 -33.31 -11.86 -19.53
C THR A 527 -34.39 -12.17 -18.50
N ALA A 528 -35.58 -12.57 -18.98
CA ALA A 528 -36.68 -13.02 -18.13
C ALA A 528 -37.32 -14.29 -18.71
N THR A 529 -37.34 -15.40 -17.97
CA THR A 529 -38.00 -16.63 -18.47
C THR A 529 -39.51 -16.42 -18.62
N THR A 530 -40.14 -15.82 -17.61
CA THR A 530 -41.54 -15.37 -17.65
C THR A 530 -41.62 -13.88 -17.29
N GLY A 531 -41.80 -13.01 -18.27
CA GLY A 531 -41.87 -11.57 -18.06
C GLY A 531 -41.07 -10.79 -19.09
N VAL A 532 -40.46 -9.69 -18.68
CA VAL A 532 -39.82 -8.72 -19.59
C VAL A 532 -38.31 -8.70 -19.39
N GLY A 533 -37.54 -8.77 -20.48
CA GLY A 533 -36.10 -8.57 -20.47
C GLY A 533 -35.70 -7.24 -21.14
N ASN A 534 -34.88 -6.43 -20.49
CA ASN A 534 -34.37 -5.16 -21.05
C ASN A 534 -32.83 -5.18 -21.02
N GLY A 535 -32.19 -5.17 -22.18
CA GLY A 535 -30.74 -5.01 -22.25
C GLY A 535 -30.31 -3.59 -21.87
N GLY A 536 -29.13 -3.47 -21.29
CA GLY A 536 -28.51 -2.18 -20.97
C GLY A 536 -27.90 -1.51 -22.20
N ASP A 537 -27.77 -0.18 -22.15
CA ASP A 537 -27.13 0.58 -23.22
C ASP A 537 -25.61 0.33 -23.26
N GLY A 538 -25.03 0.32 -24.46
CA GLY A 538 -23.59 0.30 -24.64
C GLY A 538 -22.94 1.64 -24.27
N GLY A 539 -21.74 1.58 -23.72
CA GLY A 539 -20.95 2.74 -23.34
C GLY A 539 -20.42 3.51 -24.56
N ASN A 540 -20.29 4.83 -24.44
CA ASN A 540 -19.66 5.63 -25.50
C ASN A 540 -18.15 5.41 -25.53
N GLY A 541 -17.56 5.43 -26.72
CA GLY A 541 -16.12 5.43 -26.90
C GLY A 541 -15.44 6.71 -26.41
N GLY A 542 -14.16 6.60 -26.13
CA GLY A 542 -13.31 7.70 -25.70
C GLY A 542 -12.97 8.66 -26.84
N ARG A 543 -13.00 9.97 -26.56
CA ARG A 543 -12.68 11.00 -27.54
C ARG A 543 -11.21 11.03 -27.90
N ASP A 544 -10.92 11.33 -29.16
CA ASP A 544 -9.56 11.55 -29.63
C ASP A 544 -8.99 12.93 -29.27
N GLY A 545 -7.66 12.98 -29.32
CA GLY A 545 -6.88 14.19 -29.46
C GLY A 545 -6.39 14.36 -30.89
N LEU A 546 -5.98 15.58 -31.28
CA LEU A 546 -5.52 15.88 -32.65
C LEU A 546 -4.54 14.80 -33.20
N GLY A 547 -5.00 14.06 -34.22
CA GLY A 547 -4.21 13.07 -34.94
C GLY A 547 -4.37 11.62 -34.48
N ALA A 548 -5.16 11.35 -33.43
CA ALA A 548 -5.57 10.03 -32.99
C ALA A 548 -6.87 9.58 -33.69
N ALA A 549 -7.35 8.37 -33.42
CA ALA A 549 -8.69 7.94 -33.80
C ALA A 549 -9.58 7.84 -32.56
N ASP A 550 -10.86 8.14 -32.73
CA ASP A 550 -11.87 7.98 -31.69
C ASP A 550 -11.98 6.50 -31.28
N GLY A 551 -12.27 6.30 -30.00
CA GLY A 551 -12.63 4.98 -29.49
C GLY A 551 -14.01 4.57 -30.01
N PRO A 552 -14.20 3.28 -30.35
CA PRO A 552 -15.51 2.80 -30.75
C PRO A 552 -16.48 2.76 -29.55
N GLY A 553 -17.76 2.95 -29.80
CA GLY A 553 -18.80 2.64 -28.82
C GLY A 553 -18.92 1.14 -28.51
N GLY A 554 -19.44 0.82 -27.33
CA GLY A 554 -19.85 -0.52 -26.94
C GLY A 554 -21.20 -0.90 -27.55
N SER A 555 -21.46 -2.19 -27.72
CA SER A 555 -22.76 -2.68 -28.17
C SER A 555 -23.79 -2.63 -27.05
N GLY A 556 -25.05 -2.37 -27.40
CA GLY A 556 -26.16 -2.54 -26.46
C GLY A 556 -26.39 -4.01 -26.11
N GLY A 557 -26.81 -4.27 -24.88
CA GLY A 557 -27.18 -5.61 -24.41
C GLY A 557 -28.50 -6.09 -25.00
N THR A 558 -28.71 -7.40 -25.01
CA THR A 558 -29.94 -7.99 -25.55
C THR A 558 -31.05 -8.02 -24.49
N GLY A 559 -32.29 -7.72 -24.92
CA GLY A 559 -33.47 -7.87 -24.07
C GLY A 559 -34.32 -9.07 -24.50
N SER A 560 -34.56 -10.02 -23.60
CA SER A 560 -35.38 -11.19 -23.92
C SER A 560 -36.34 -11.60 -22.79
N GLY A 561 -37.61 -11.79 -23.13
CA GLY A 561 -38.60 -12.32 -22.20
C GLY A 561 -39.90 -12.80 -22.85
N SER A 562 -40.66 -13.64 -22.15
CA SER A 562 -41.93 -14.20 -22.67
C SER A 562 -42.97 -13.12 -22.97
N ASP A 563 -42.93 -12.02 -22.23
CA ASP A 563 -43.91 -10.93 -22.28
C ASP A 563 -43.37 -9.72 -23.04
N GLY A 564 -42.07 -9.72 -23.39
CA GLY A 564 -41.41 -8.68 -24.18
C GLY A 564 -39.90 -8.65 -23.96
N GLY A 565 -39.19 -8.09 -24.93
CA GLY A 565 -37.75 -7.86 -24.90
C GLY A 565 -37.41 -6.51 -25.53
N ASN A 566 -36.56 -5.72 -24.88
CA ASN A 566 -36.02 -4.49 -25.44
C ASN A 566 -34.49 -4.54 -25.44
N ASP A 567 -33.88 -4.49 -26.62
CA ASP A 567 -32.43 -4.37 -26.74
C ASP A 567 -31.98 -2.97 -26.34
N GLY A 568 -30.82 -2.91 -25.69
CA GLY A 568 -30.11 -1.66 -25.43
C GLY A 568 -29.61 -1.02 -26.71
N SER A 569 -29.35 0.28 -26.64
CA SER A 569 -28.75 1.02 -27.75
C SER A 569 -27.22 0.86 -27.76
N ASP A 570 -26.63 0.82 -28.95
CA ASP A 570 -25.17 0.89 -29.09
C ASP A 570 -24.67 2.29 -28.66
N GLY A 571 -23.52 2.32 -28.01
CA GLY A 571 -22.82 3.54 -27.67
C GLY A 571 -22.30 4.27 -28.91
N ALA A 572 -22.13 5.58 -28.78
CA ALA A 572 -21.53 6.39 -29.84
C ALA A 572 -20.00 6.24 -29.86
N ASP A 573 -19.41 6.33 -31.05
CA ASP A 573 -17.98 6.57 -31.20
C ASP A 573 -17.60 7.96 -30.64
N GLY A 574 -16.34 8.09 -30.18
CA GLY A 574 -15.78 9.25 -29.45
C GLY A 574 -15.94 10.62 -30.08
#